data_AF-A0A175YGP4-F1
#
_entry.id   AF-A0A175YGP4-F1
#
_cell.length_a   1.000
_cell.length_b   1.000
_cell.length_c   1.000
_cell.angle_alpha   90.00
_cell.angle_beta   90.00
_cell.angle_gamma   90.00
#
_symmetry.space_group_name_H-M   'P 1'
#
loop_
_entity.id
_entity.type
_entity.pdbx_description
1 polymer ?
#
loop_
_entity_poly.entity_id
_entity_poly.type
_entity_poly.pdbx_seq_one_letter_code
_entity_poly.pdbx_strand_id
1 'polypeptide(L)' 'MDDMLIQFNRTRLDIVEMVFFPICAFEHFYLIFYNIKNAAYEIIDNIDREIDAQIVTVINQGFWYASIM' A
#
# COMPACT_ATOMS: atom_id res chain seq x y z
N MET A 1 2.24 6.49 27.66
CA MET A 1 1.98 6.66 26.21
C MET A 1 0.78 5.77 25.88
N ASP A 2 -0.27 5.85 26.69
CA ASP A 2 -1.37 4.87 26.69
C ASP A 2 -2.73 5.53 26.42
N ASP A 3 -2.76 6.88 26.46
CA ASP A 3 -3.96 7.69 26.20
C ASP A 3 -4.28 7.86 24.70
N MET A 4 -3.46 7.33 23.80
CA MET A 4 -3.58 7.59 22.36
C MET A 4 -4.48 6.63 21.58
N LEU A 5 -4.97 5.56 22.21
CA LEU A 5 -5.89 4.61 21.58
C LEU A 5 -7.29 4.76 22.20
N ILE A 6 -7.95 5.87 21.89
CA ILE A 6 -9.39 6.00 22.17
C ILE A 6 -10.09 4.89 21.37
N GLN A 7 -10.65 3.90 22.08
CA GLN A 7 -11.48 2.91 21.45
C GLN A 7 -12.67 3.62 20.80
N PHE A 8 -12.65 3.65 19.47
CA PHE A 8 -13.74 4.22 18.70
C PHE A 8 -15.01 3.40 18.94
N ASN A 9 -16.11 4.09 19.27
CA ASN A 9 -17.39 3.42 19.38
C ASN A 9 -17.84 2.95 17.99
N ARG A 10 -17.73 1.64 17.76
CA ARG A 10 -18.00 0.98 16.48
C ARG A 10 -19.42 1.19 15.94
N THR A 11 -20.35 1.69 16.75
CA THR A 11 -21.72 1.99 16.32
C THR A 11 -21.87 3.36 15.64
N ARG A 12 -20.88 4.25 15.74
CA ARG A 12 -20.92 5.60 15.16
C ARG A 12 -20.18 5.70 13.81
N LEU A 13 -20.50 4.83 12.86
CA LEU A 13 -19.91 4.90 11.51
C LEU A 13 -20.28 6.19 10.77
N ASP A 14 -21.35 6.86 11.19
CA ASP A 14 -21.85 8.13 10.65
C ASP A 14 -20.88 9.30 10.79
N ILE A 15 -19.97 9.26 11.77
CA ILE A 15 -18.96 10.32 11.98
C ILE A 15 -17.58 9.95 11.42
N VAL A 16 -17.43 8.77 10.84
CA VAL A 16 -16.16 8.33 10.25
C VAL A 16 -16.01 8.99 8.89
N GLU A 17 -14.93 9.73 8.70
CA GLU A 17 -14.65 10.38 7.42
C GLU A 17 -13.74 9.51 6.54
N MET A 18 -12.81 8.79 7.17
CA MET A 18 -11.80 7.98 6.51
C MET A 18 -11.55 6.70 7.30
N VAL A 19 -11.25 5.63 6.58
CA VAL A 19 -10.83 4.35 7.17
C VAL A 19 -9.46 3.99 6.62
N PHE A 20 -8.57 3.61 7.53
CA PHE A 20 -7.20 3.20 7.21
C PHE A 20 -7.04 1.70 7.44
N PHE A 21 -6.53 1.00 6.43
CA PHE A 21 -6.28 -0.43 6.45
C PHE A 21 -4.77 -0.66 6.31
N PRO A 22 -4.05 -0.87 7.43
CA PRO A 22 -2.64 -1.24 7.35
C PRO A 22 -2.53 -2.64 6.76
N ILE A 23 -1.75 -2.78 5.69
CA ILE A 23 -1.52 -4.06 5.02
C ILE A 23 -0.08 -4.50 5.25
N CYS A 24 0.07 -5.77 5.59
CA CYS A 24 1.35 -6.48 5.66
C CYS A 24 1.25 -7.69 4.72
N ALA A 25 1.81 -7.56 3.51
CA ALA A 25 1.77 -8.61 2.50
C ALA A 25 3.04 -8.58 1.66
N PHE A 26 3.51 -9.75 1.21
CA PHE A 26 4.69 -9.87 0.34
C PHE A 26 5.94 -9.17 0.91
N GLU A 27 6.20 -9.35 2.21
CA GLU A 27 7.33 -8.72 2.93
C GLU A 27 7.33 -7.19 2.85
N HIS A 28 6.15 -6.60 2.63
CA HIS A 28 5.99 -5.17 2.43
C HIS A 28 4.83 -4.60 3.25
N PHE A 29 5.01 -3.36 3.72
CA PHE A 29 4.01 -2.59 4.46
C PHE A 29 3.51 -1.43 3.63
N TYR A 30 2.21 -1.39 3.39
CA TYR A 30 1.54 -0.28 2.73
C TYR A 30 0.19 -0.01 3.38
N LEU A 31 -0.36 1.18 3.11
CA LEU A 31 -1.60 1.63 3.71
C LEU A 31 -2.64 1.84 2.61
N ILE A 32 -3.78 1.20 2.73
CA ILE A 32 -4.96 1.55 1.92
C ILE A 32 -5.80 2.50 2.78
N PHE A 33 -6.21 3.64 2.24
CA PHE A 33 -7.24 4.44 2.89
C PHE A 33 -8.47 4.58 1.99
N TYR A 34 -9.63 4.58 2.62
CA TYR A 34 -10.92 4.81 1.98
C TYR A 34 -11.54 6.08 2.53
N ASN A 35 -11.79 7.06 1.65
CA ASN A 35 -12.52 8.27 1.98
C ASN A 35 -14.01 8.02 1.80
N ILE A 36 -14.77 8.03 2.90
CA ILE A 36 -16.20 7.72 2.91
C ILE A 36 -16.99 8.82 2.20
N LYS A 37 -16.59 10.10 2.33
CA LYS A 37 -17.29 11.24 1.72
C LYS A 37 -17.16 11.25 0.20
N ASN A 38 -15.98 10.92 -0.31
CA ASN A 38 -15.67 10.95 -1.74
C ASN A 38 -15.87 9.59 -2.43
N ALA A 39 -16.20 8.54 -1.66
CA ALA A 39 -16.30 7.15 -2.12
C ALA A 39 -15.07 6.68 -2.93
N ALA A 40 -13.89 7.16 -2.56
CA ALA A 40 -12.63 6.91 -3.25
C ALA A 40 -11.63 6.22 -2.32
N TYR A 41 -10.76 5.40 -2.89
CA TYR A 41 -9.63 4.81 -2.17
C TYR A 41 -8.32 5.24 -2.80
N GLU A 42 -7.28 5.31 -1.98
CA GLU A 42 -5.91 5.50 -2.44
C GLU A 42 -4.98 4.54 -1.70
N ILE A 43 -3.84 4.27 -2.32
CA ILE A 43 -2.78 3.41 -1.77
C ILE A 43 -1.60 4.32 -1.46
N ILE A 44 -1.23 4.36 -0.18
CA ILE A 44 -0.01 5.00 0.28
C ILE A 44 1.03 3.88 0.42
N ASP A 45 1.95 3.88 -0.52
CA ASP A 45 3.06 2.95 -0.61
C ASP A 45 4.36 3.77 -0.58
N ASN A 46 5.36 3.32 0.17
CA ASN A 46 6.67 3.97 0.26
C ASN A 46 7.71 3.33 -0.68
N ILE A 47 7.33 2.29 -1.44
CA ILE A 47 8.16 1.75 -2.51
C ILE A 47 7.88 2.50 -3.80
N ASP A 48 8.95 3.05 -4.38
CA ASP A 48 8.93 3.61 -5.73
C ASP A 48 9.02 2.49 -6.77
N ARG A 49 7.86 1.97 -7.17
CA ARG A 49 7.75 0.86 -8.13
C ARG A 49 8.23 1.25 -9.54
N GLU A 50 8.38 2.54 -9.86
CA GLU A 50 8.95 2.96 -11.15
C GLU A 50 10.45 2.67 -11.22
N ILE A 51 11.16 2.77 -10.09
CA ILE A 51 12.58 2.43 -9.98
C ILE A 51 12.77 0.91 -10.00
N ASP A 52 11.93 0.17 -9.28
CA ASP A 52 12.04 -1.30 -9.20
C ASP A 52 11.67 -1.98 -10.52
N ALA A 53 10.67 -1.48 -11.25
CA ALA A 53 10.35 -1.99 -12.59
C ALA A 53 11.51 -1.78 -13.57
N GLN A 54 12.25 -0.68 -13.45
CA GLN A 54 13.46 -0.45 -14.25
C GLN A 54 14.59 -1.40 -13.86
N ILE A 55 14.82 -1.65 -12.57
CA ILE A 55 15.84 -2.60 -12.11
C ILE A 55 15.51 -4.02 -12.59
N VAL A 56 14.25 -4.45 -12.47
CA VAL A 56 13.77 -5.76 -12.96
C VAL A 56 13.87 -5.87 -14.48
N THR A 57 13.66 -4.78 -15.22
CA THR A 57 13.84 -4.75 -16.68
C THR A 57 15.33 -4.82 -17.05
N VAL A 58 16.21 -4.11 -16.32
CA VAL A 58 17.66 -4.12 -16.57
C VAL A 58 18.27 -5.50 -16.30
N ILE A 59 17.89 -6.17 -15.21
CA ILE A 59 18.35 -7.57 -14.98
C ILE A 59 17.76 -8.52 -16.02
N ASN A 60 16.47 -8.43 -16.36
CA ASN A 60 15.89 -9.33 -17.36
C ASN A 60 16.44 -9.12 -18.78
N GLN A 61 16.72 -7.88 -19.20
CA GLN A 61 17.32 -7.62 -20.52
C GLN A 61 18.73 -8.20 -20.68
N GLY A 62 19.43 -8.50 -19.58
CA GLY A 62 20.71 -9.22 -19.59
C GLY A 62 20.60 -10.76 -19.61
N PHE A 63 19.46 -11.33 -19.19
CA PHE A 63 19.29 -12.80 -19.10
C PHE A 63 18.62 -13.43 -20.33
N TRP A 64 17.87 -12.67 -21.13
CA TRP A 64 17.26 -13.22 -22.36
C TRP A 64 18.26 -13.54 -23.49
N TYR A 65 19.49 -13.01 -23.46
CA TYR A 65 20.53 -13.36 -24.44
C TYR A 65 21.30 -14.65 -24.09
N ALA A 66 21.30 -15.09 -22.83
CA ALA A 66 22.06 -16.27 -22.40
C ALA A 66 21.25 -17.57 -22.42
N SER A 67 19.91 -17.52 -22.57
CA SER A 67 19.04 -18.70 -22.62
C SER A 67 18.54 -19.05 -24.03
N ILE A 68 19.06 -18.40 -25.07
CA ILE A 68 18.78 -18.73 -26.50
C ILE A 68 20.06 -19.23 -27.20
N MET A 69 20.93 -19.96 -26.48
CA MET A 69 21.97 -20.79 -27.09
C MET A 69 22.02 -22.16 -26.43
#